data_AF-A0A5C6ACJ6-F1
#
_entry.id   AF-A0A5C6ACJ6-F1
#
_cell.length_a   1.000
_cell.length_b   1.000
_cell.length_c   1.000
_cell.angle_alpha   90.00
_cell.angle_beta   90.00
_cell.angle_gamma   90.00
#
_symmetry.space_group_name_H-M   'P 1'
#
loop_
_entity.id
_entity.type
_entity.pdbx_description
1 polymer ?
#
loop_
_entity_poly.entity_id
_entity_poly.type
_entity_poly.pdbx_seq_one_letter_code
_entity_poly.pdbx_strand_id
1 'polypeptide(L)'
;MSLFIETIAVAALLLGWCGLSQVTPPEGSFVATVALGAVTLGAAMLMRQDRVVEANRRLHAGQWWGLDAALRRAATPFALGGGVALVIWSLARASVAAKLGGAGSLLVLLVVIAMAIKFVAETYLYAQIGGEASPRQTSAQQLVGPLAGWSKLRYVLGTFGGVILPLGAQLLAGGAKNIPAVVDAGPPAVLAVAALVCLVPGELLERWLFWRTGGATISPS
;
A
#
# COMPACT_ATOMS: atom_id res chain seq x y z
N MET A 1 -12.09 -5.72 9.27
CA MET A 1 -11.90 -7.10 8.78
C MET A 1 -11.57 -7.15 7.29
N SER A 2 -12.25 -6.38 6.41
CA SER A 2 -11.98 -6.39 4.96
C SER A 2 -10.52 -6.14 4.59
N LEU A 3 -9.89 -5.03 5.04
CA LEU A 3 -8.53 -4.67 4.62
C LEU A 3 -7.49 -5.77 4.83
N PHE A 4 -7.59 -6.49 5.94
CA PHE A 4 -6.64 -7.54 6.26
C PHE A 4 -6.74 -8.69 5.24
N ILE A 5 -7.97 -9.12 4.94
CA ILE A 5 -8.27 -10.13 3.90
C ILE A 5 -7.80 -9.63 2.53
N GLU A 6 -8.09 -8.38 2.22
CA GLU A 6 -7.70 -7.70 0.99
C GLU A 6 -6.18 -7.67 0.77
N THR A 7 -5.46 -7.31 1.83
CA THR A 7 -3.99 -7.22 1.84
C THR A 7 -3.38 -8.60 1.65
N ILE A 8 -3.88 -9.60 2.40
CA ILE A 8 -3.41 -10.99 2.28
C ILE A 8 -3.64 -11.48 0.86
N ALA A 9 -4.83 -11.29 0.30
CA ALA A 9 -5.15 -11.78 -1.03
C ALA A 9 -4.27 -11.14 -2.12
N VAL A 10 -4.03 -9.83 -2.06
CA VAL A 10 -3.12 -9.17 -2.99
C VAL A 10 -1.70 -9.71 -2.82
N ALA A 11 -1.20 -9.85 -1.59
CA ALA A 11 0.13 -10.39 -1.34
C ALA A 11 0.28 -11.80 -1.90
N ALA A 12 -0.74 -12.64 -1.67
CA ALA A 12 -0.80 -14.01 -2.10
C ALA A 12 -0.80 -14.11 -3.65
N LEU A 13 -1.61 -13.30 -4.34
CA LEU A 13 -1.62 -13.23 -5.81
C LEU A 13 -0.25 -12.84 -6.37
N LEU A 14 0.37 -11.81 -5.80
CA LEU A 14 1.65 -11.32 -6.27
C LEU A 14 2.76 -12.35 -6.08
N LEU A 15 2.77 -13.06 -4.94
CA LEU A 15 3.71 -14.15 -4.70
C LEU A 15 3.47 -15.35 -5.63
N GLY A 16 2.20 -15.71 -5.90
CA GLY A 16 1.85 -16.72 -6.89
C GLY A 16 2.38 -16.38 -8.28
N TRP A 17 2.20 -15.13 -8.71
CA TRP A 17 2.75 -14.64 -9.98
C TRP A 17 4.28 -14.71 -10.03
N CYS A 18 4.96 -14.31 -8.95
CA CYS A 18 6.41 -14.41 -8.86
C CYS A 18 6.90 -15.87 -8.95
N GLY A 19 6.18 -16.81 -8.30
CA GLY A 19 6.48 -18.24 -8.35
C GLY A 19 6.31 -18.85 -9.76
N LEU A 20 5.26 -18.45 -10.49
CA LEU A 20 5.02 -18.89 -11.88
C LEU A 20 6.08 -18.42 -12.87
N SER A 21 6.76 -17.30 -12.58
CA SER A 21 7.78 -16.73 -13.45
C SER A 21 9.15 -17.44 -13.38
N GLN A 22 9.30 -18.46 -12.52
CA GLN A 22 10.52 -19.27 -12.41
C GLN A 22 10.47 -20.47 -13.37
N VAL A 23 11.56 -20.71 -14.12
CA VAL A 23 11.68 -21.76 -15.17
C VAL A 23 11.58 -23.19 -14.61
N THR A 24 11.83 -23.37 -13.32
CA THR A 24 11.58 -24.63 -12.58
C THR A 24 10.74 -24.32 -11.35
N PRO A 25 9.41 -24.47 -11.42
CA PRO A 25 8.59 -24.37 -10.22
C PRO A 25 8.92 -25.53 -9.25
N PRO A 26 8.95 -25.30 -7.93
CA PRO A 26 8.98 -26.41 -6.97
C PRO A 26 7.72 -27.29 -7.18
N GLU A 27 7.87 -28.60 -7.04
CA GLU A 27 6.75 -29.55 -7.13
C GLU A 27 5.62 -29.09 -6.20
N GLY A 28 4.41 -28.86 -6.75
CA GLY A 28 3.25 -28.32 -6.03
C GLY A 28 2.80 -26.92 -6.46
N SER A 29 3.53 -26.24 -7.35
CA SER A 29 3.25 -24.85 -7.77
C SER A 29 1.88 -24.63 -8.44
N PHE A 30 1.36 -25.58 -9.21
CA PHE A 30 0.11 -25.40 -9.96
C PHE A 30 -1.12 -25.36 -9.04
N VAL A 31 -1.20 -26.29 -8.09
CA VAL A 31 -2.30 -26.34 -7.10
C VAL A 31 -2.23 -25.15 -6.16
N ALA A 32 -1.03 -24.75 -5.73
CA ALA A 32 -0.82 -23.54 -4.95
C ALA A 32 -1.26 -22.29 -5.73
N THR A 33 -0.93 -22.20 -7.02
CA THR A 33 -1.32 -21.07 -7.88
C THR A 33 -2.83 -21.00 -8.09
N VAL A 34 -3.50 -22.14 -8.32
CA VAL A 34 -4.95 -22.20 -8.50
C VAL A 34 -5.68 -21.87 -7.19
N ALA A 35 -5.21 -22.39 -6.06
CA ALA A 35 -5.75 -22.05 -4.74
C ALA A 35 -5.54 -20.56 -4.42
N LEU A 36 -4.37 -20.01 -4.74
CA LEU A 36 -4.07 -18.59 -4.64
C LEU A 36 -4.97 -17.74 -5.54
N GLY A 37 -5.17 -18.15 -6.79
CA GLY A 37 -6.09 -17.50 -7.72
C GLY A 37 -7.53 -17.46 -7.21
N ALA A 38 -8.03 -18.58 -6.67
CA ALA A 38 -9.38 -18.67 -6.11
C ALA A 38 -9.55 -17.83 -4.83
N VAL A 39 -8.58 -17.86 -3.92
CA VAL A 39 -8.54 -16.98 -2.73
C VAL A 39 -8.52 -15.51 -3.14
N THR A 40 -7.77 -15.19 -4.20
CA THR A 40 -7.70 -13.81 -4.69
C THR A 40 -8.99 -13.36 -5.37
N LEU A 41 -9.61 -14.21 -6.18
CA LEU A 41 -10.89 -13.90 -6.81
C LEU A 41 -12.00 -13.72 -5.75
N GLY A 42 -12.02 -14.59 -4.73
CA GLY A 42 -12.92 -14.48 -3.59
C GLY A 42 -12.71 -13.19 -2.79
N ALA A 43 -11.45 -12.84 -2.50
CA ALA A 43 -11.13 -11.59 -1.84
C ALA A 43 -11.43 -10.35 -2.70
N ALA A 44 -11.22 -10.39 -4.01
CA ALA A 44 -11.57 -9.32 -4.94
C ALA A 44 -13.09 -9.12 -5.06
N MET A 45 -13.89 -10.19 -4.95
CA MET A 45 -15.35 -10.11 -4.87
C MET A 45 -15.81 -9.51 -3.54
N LEU A 46 -15.20 -9.92 -2.42
CA LEU A 46 -15.47 -9.34 -1.09
C LEU A 46 -15.06 -7.86 -1.01
N MET A 47 -13.91 -7.49 -1.57
CA MET A 47 -13.48 -6.10 -1.77
C MET A 47 -14.54 -5.26 -2.46
N ARG A 48 -15.14 -5.80 -3.53
CA ARG A 48 -16.11 -5.07 -4.34
C ARG A 48 -17.40 -4.81 -3.56
N GLN A 49 -17.86 -5.78 -2.77
CA GLN A 49 -19.06 -5.62 -1.94
C GLN A 49 -18.83 -4.64 -0.78
N ASP A 50 -17.72 -4.75 -0.03
CA ASP A 50 -17.41 -3.84 1.08
C ASP A 50 -17.14 -2.40 0.61
N ARG A 51 -16.64 -2.22 -0.62
CA ARG A 51 -16.49 -0.90 -1.23
C ARG A 51 -17.83 -0.21 -1.47
N VAL A 52 -18.83 -0.94 -1.96
CA VAL A 52 -20.18 -0.41 -2.24
C VAL A 52 -20.90 -0.02 -0.94
N VAL A 53 -20.86 -0.88 0.09
CA VAL A 53 -21.51 -0.62 1.38
C VAL A 53 -20.91 0.60 2.08
N GLU A 54 -19.58 0.73 2.06
CA GLU A 54 -18.90 1.82 2.75
C GLU A 54 -18.91 3.13 1.93
N ALA A 55 -18.99 3.07 0.60
CA ALA A 55 -19.24 4.24 -0.24
C ALA A 55 -20.61 4.85 0.09
N ASN A 56 -21.66 4.02 0.23
CA ASN A 56 -22.98 4.49 0.64
C ASN A 56 -22.96 5.11 2.05
N ARG A 57 -22.29 4.51 3.04
CA ARG A 57 -22.14 5.14 4.37
C ARG A 57 -21.43 6.50 4.33
N ARG A 58 -20.40 6.65 3.51
CA ARG A 58 -19.61 7.90 3.42
C ARG A 58 -20.37 9.02 2.71
N LEU A 59 -21.20 8.69 1.72
CA LEU A 59 -22.11 9.63 1.06
C LEU A 59 -23.14 10.21 2.06
N HIS A 60 -23.65 9.38 2.97
CA HIS A 60 -24.60 9.83 4.00
C HIS A 60 -23.97 10.61 5.15
N ALA A 61 -22.66 10.47 5.38
CA ALA A 61 -21.95 11.12 6.49
C ALA A 61 -21.23 12.44 6.10
N GLY A 62 -21.35 12.90 4.85
CA GLY A 62 -20.72 14.14 4.39
C GLY A 62 -19.19 14.15 4.54
N GLN A 63 -18.51 13.03 4.29
CA GLN A 63 -17.06 12.88 4.51
C GLN A 63 -16.22 13.25 3.27
N TRP A 64 -14.89 13.09 3.31
CA TRP A 64 -14.05 13.15 2.10
C TRP A 64 -14.48 12.06 1.10
N TRP A 65 -15.27 12.43 0.10
CA TRP A 65 -15.76 11.55 -0.97
C TRP A 65 -15.33 12.06 -2.33
N GLY A 66 -15.07 11.18 -3.30
CA GLY A 66 -14.54 11.56 -4.61
C GLY A 66 -13.72 10.46 -5.30
N LEU A 67 -13.30 10.74 -6.53
CA LEU A 67 -12.40 9.86 -7.29
C LEU A 67 -11.05 9.68 -6.56
N ASP A 68 -10.51 10.74 -5.99
CA ASP A 68 -9.29 10.77 -5.18
C ASP A 68 -9.40 9.88 -3.93
N ALA A 69 -10.49 10.00 -3.17
CA ALA A 69 -10.75 9.14 -2.01
C ALA A 69 -10.94 7.66 -2.41
N ALA A 70 -11.60 7.40 -3.55
CA ALA A 70 -11.80 6.06 -4.08
C ALA A 70 -10.48 5.42 -4.56
N LEU A 71 -9.67 6.17 -5.31
CA LEU A 71 -8.34 5.75 -5.78
C LEU A 71 -7.42 5.44 -4.61
N ARG A 72 -7.40 6.31 -3.59
CA ARG A 72 -6.59 6.11 -2.39
C ARG A 72 -6.98 4.84 -1.64
N ARG A 73 -8.29 4.61 -1.44
CA ARG A 73 -8.80 3.39 -0.80
C ARG A 73 -8.50 2.14 -1.62
N ALA A 74 -8.62 2.21 -2.94
CA ALA A 74 -8.29 1.11 -3.83
C ALA A 74 -6.79 0.81 -3.80
N ALA A 75 -5.92 1.82 -3.70
CA ALA A 75 -4.48 1.68 -3.66
C ALA A 75 -3.93 1.11 -2.34
N THR A 76 -4.59 1.33 -1.20
CA THR A 76 -4.15 0.80 0.11
C THR A 76 -3.84 -0.70 0.13
N PRO A 77 -4.73 -1.61 -0.30
CA PRO A 77 -4.43 -3.04 -0.29
C PRO A 77 -3.30 -3.42 -1.27
N PHE A 78 -3.07 -2.64 -2.33
CA PHE A 78 -1.91 -2.84 -3.21
C PHE A 78 -0.61 -2.38 -2.57
N ALA A 79 -0.62 -1.25 -1.84
CA ALA A 79 0.55 -0.80 -1.09
C ALA A 79 0.92 -1.80 0.02
N LEU A 80 -0.05 -2.19 0.86
CA LEU A 80 0.18 -3.13 1.94
C LEU A 80 0.49 -4.54 1.43
N GLY A 81 -0.33 -5.06 0.50
CA GLY A 81 -0.18 -6.40 -0.04
C GLY A 81 1.10 -6.54 -0.86
N GLY A 82 1.43 -5.52 -1.66
CA GLY A 82 2.71 -5.42 -2.37
C GLY A 82 3.90 -5.36 -1.42
N GLY A 83 3.80 -4.60 -0.32
CA GLY A 83 4.84 -4.53 0.71
C GLY A 83 5.09 -5.89 1.40
N VAL A 84 4.01 -6.59 1.76
CA VAL A 84 4.09 -7.95 2.35
C VAL A 84 4.69 -8.93 1.35
N ALA A 85 4.24 -8.93 0.09
CA ALA A 85 4.79 -9.78 -0.96
C ALA A 85 6.28 -9.48 -1.20
N LEU A 86 6.68 -8.22 -1.22
CA LEU A 86 8.07 -7.81 -1.37
C LEU A 86 8.93 -8.34 -0.21
N VAL A 87 8.48 -8.23 1.04
CA VAL A 87 9.21 -8.77 2.20
C VAL A 87 9.39 -10.28 2.09
N ILE A 88 8.29 -11.02 1.86
CA ILE A 88 8.32 -12.47 1.78
C ILE A 88 9.24 -12.92 0.63
N TRP A 89 9.11 -12.29 -0.54
CA TRP A 89 9.96 -12.57 -1.69
C TRP A 89 11.43 -12.27 -1.38
N SER A 90 11.73 -11.12 -0.79
CA SER A 90 13.10 -10.72 -0.47
C SER A 90 13.76 -11.69 0.51
N LEU A 91 13.04 -12.10 1.56
CA LEU A 91 13.53 -13.07 2.54
C LEU A 91 13.72 -14.46 1.93
N ALA A 92 12.78 -14.91 1.10
CA ALA A 92 12.87 -16.19 0.41
C ALA A 92 14.05 -16.24 -0.59
N ARG A 93 14.38 -15.11 -1.21
CA ARG A 93 15.56 -15.00 -2.09
C ARG A 93 16.85 -14.92 -1.29
N ALA A 94 16.85 -14.20 -0.18
CA ALA A 94 17.99 -14.11 0.72
C ALA A 94 18.37 -15.45 1.35
N SER A 95 17.39 -16.30 1.71
CA SER A 95 17.65 -17.63 2.29
C SER A 95 18.38 -18.59 1.36
N VAL A 96 18.31 -18.35 0.04
CA VAL A 96 19.03 -19.11 -1.00
C VAL A 96 20.16 -18.29 -1.64
N ALA A 97 20.61 -17.22 -0.97
CA ALA A 97 21.67 -16.31 -1.42
C ALA A 97 21.47 -15.78 -2.85
N ALA A 98 20.22 -15.59 -3.26
CA ALA A 98 19.87 -15.19 -4.60
C ALA A 98 19.35 -13.74 -4.64
N LYS A 99 19.66 -13.02 -5.72
CA LYS A 99 19.20 -11.63 -5.92
C LYS A 99 17.68 -11.56 -6.10
N LEU A 100 17.09 -10.39 -5.84
CA LEU A 100 15.66 -10.10 -6.03
C LEU A 100 15.13 -10.46 -7.42
N GLY A 101 15.94 -10.23 -8.46
CA GLY A 101 15.57 -10.46 -9.86
C GLY A 101 14.44 -9.54 -10.35
N GLY A 102 13.99 -9.76 -11.59
CA GLY A 102 12.95 -8.93 -12.21
C GLY A 102 11.62 -8.95 -11.46
N ALA A 103 11.26 -10.09 -10.86
CA ALA A 103 10.06 -10.20 -10.02
C ALA A 103 10.11 -9.25 -8.81
N GLY A 104 11.25 -9.17 -8.12
CA GLY A 104 11.43 -8.22 -7.01
C GLY A 104 11.33 -6.76 -7.47
N SER A 105 11.85 -6.43 -8.65
CA SER A 105 11.74 -5.08 -9.23
C SER A 105 10.30 -4.70 -9.56
N LEU A 106 9.50 -5.64 -10.07
CA LEU A 106 8.07 -5.43 -10.32
C LEU A 106 7.28 -5.22 -9.03
N LEU A 107 7.61 -5.96 -7.97
CA LEU A 107 7.00 -5.76 -6.64
C LEU A 107 7.32 -4.37 -6.08
N VAL A 108 8.58 -3.93 -6.16
CA VAL A 108 8.98 -2.57 -5.77
C VAL A 108 8.22 -1.52 -6.57
N LEU A 109 8.17 -1.68 -7.90
CA LEU A 109 7.45 -0.75 -8.78
C LEU A 109 5.96 -0.66 -8.42
N LEU A 110 5.31 -1.80 -8.15
CA LEU A 110 3.90 -1.83 -7.77
C LEU A 110 3.64 -1.08 -6.46
N VAL A 111 4.48 -1.29 -5.44
CA VAL A 111 4.36 -0.58 -4.15
C VAL A 111 4.53 0.92 -4.36
N VAL A 112 5.55 1.33 -5.13
CA VAL A 112 5.82 2.74 -5.42
C VAL A 112 4.66 3.39 -6.20
N ILE A 113 4.09 2.70 -7.20
CA ILE A 113 2.95 3.20 -7.97
C ILE A 113 1.72 3.34 -7.07
N ALA A 114 1.41 2.34 -6.24
CA ALA A 114 0.30 2.40 -5.31
C ALA A 114 0.43 3.61 -4.36
N MET A 115 1.63 3.87 -3.88
CA MET A 115 1.91 5.02 -3.00
C MET A 115 1.87 6.36 -3.74
N ALA A 116 2.35 6.41 -4.99
CA ALA A 116 2.24 7.60 -5.83
C ALA A 116 0.78 7.99 -6.06
N ILE A 117 -0.10 7.03 -6.37
CA ILE A 117 -1.55 7.28 -6.51
C ILE A 117 -2.11 7.92 -5.24
N LYS A 118 -1.70 7.42 -4.06
CA LYS A 118 -2.16 7.96 -2.77
C LYS A 118 -1.65 9.37 -2.52
N PHE A 119 -0.38 9.68 -2.87
CA PHE A 119 0.17 11.03 -2.75
C PHE A 119 -0.49 12.02 -3.70
N VAL A 120 -0.79 11.60 -4.93
CA VAL A 120 -1.54 12.42 -5.88
C VAL A 120 -2.93 12.73 -5.32
N ALA A 121 -3.67 11.72 -4.84
CA ALA A 121 -4.97 11.91 -4.21
C ALA A 121 -4.90 12.86 -2.99
N GLU A 122 -3.85 12.75 -2.17
CA GLU A 122 -3.62 13.66 -1.05
C GLU A 122 -3.37 15.10 -1.49
N THR A 123 -2.59 15.28 -2.56
CA THR A 123 -2.29 16.59 -3.13
C THR A 123 -3.56 17.27 -3.63
N TYR A 124 -4.44 16.52 -4.31
CA TYR A 124 -5.75 17.02 -4.73
C TYR A 124 -6.64 17.43 -3.55
N LEU A 125 -6.61 16.69 -2.44
CA LEU A 125 -7.32 17.08 -1.22
C LEU A 125 -6.78 18.40 -0.65
N TYR A 126 -5.46 18.53 -0.51
CA TYR A 126 -4.87 19.75 0.05
C TYR A 126 -5.02 20.98 -0.85
N ALA A 127 -5.16 20.80 -2.16
CA ALA A 127 -5.51 21.88 -3.07
C ALA A 127 -6.87 22.53 -2.74
N GLN A 128 -7.76 21.86 -1.99
CA GLN A 128 -9.07 22.39 -1.59
C GLN A 128 -9.03 23.37 -0.40
N ILE A 129 -7.89 23.53 0.28
CA ILE A 129 -7.81 24.34 1.52
C ILE A 129 -8.25 25.80 1.29
N GLY A 130 -7.92 26.38 0.14
CA GLY A 130 -8.31 27.74 -0.25
C GLY A 130 -9.56 27.82 -1.15
N GLY A 131 -10.26 26.71 -1.38
CA GLY A 131 -11.42 26.63 -2.26
C GLY A 131 -12.75 27.01 -1.58
N GLU A 132 -13.85 26.70 -2.26
CA GLU A 132 -15.20 26.90 -1.73
C GLU A 132 -15.52 25.96 -0.56
N ALA A 133 -16.40 26.44 0.32
CA ALA A 133 -16.91 25.71 1.48
C ALA A 133 -17.47 24.35 1.05
N SER A 134 -16.73 23.30 1.37
CA SER A 134 -17.07 21.93 1.00
C SER A 134 -16.57 20.94 2.05
N PRO A 135 -17.19 19.75 2.16
CA PRO A 135 -16.71 18.70 3.05
C PRO A 135 -15.24 18.30 2.83
N ARG A 136 -14.76 18.44 1.59
CA ARG A 136 -13.36 18.21 1.23
C ARG A 136 -12.44 19.27 1.81
N GLN A 137 -12.81 20.55 1.71
CA GLN A 137 -12.06 21.63 2.34
C GLN A 137 -12.00 21.45 3.86
N THR A 138 -13.12 21.11 4.52
CA THR A 138 -13.14 20.87 5.97
C THR A 138 -12.20 19.74 6.37
N SER A 139 -12.20 18.63 5.63
CA SER A 139 -11.29 17.50 5.86
C SER A 139 -9.82 17.92 5.67
N ALA A 140 -9.53 18.67 4.60
CA ALA A 140 -8.19 19.17 4.33
C ALA A 140 -7.68 20.11 5.45
N GLN A 141 -8.53 21.04 5.91
CA GLN A 141 -8.22 21.96 7.01
C GLN A 141 -7.95 21.22 8.33
N GLN A 142 -8.70 20.16 8.62
CA GLN A 142 -8.45 19.34 9.81
C GLN A 142 -7.09 18.63 9.76
N LEU A 143 -6.70 18.13 8.59
CA LEU A 143 -5.43 17.44 8.38
C LEU A 143 -4.21 18.37 8.46
N VAL A 144 -4.35 19.66 8.13
CA VAL A 144 -3.26 20.65 8.25
C VAL A 144 -3.31 21.46 9.56
N GLY A 145 -4.42 21.41 10.30
CA GLY A 145 -4.60 22.06 11.59
C GLY A 145 -4.57 21.06 12.76
N PRO A 146 -5.70 20.74 13.41
CA PRO A 146 -5.76 19.91 14.61
C PRO A 146 -5.07 18.53 14.51
N LEU A 147 -5.03 17.94 13.31
CA LEU A 147 -4.44 16.61 13.08
C LEU A 147 -3.04 16.66 12.43
N ALA A 148 -2.44 17.85 12.28
CA ALA A 148 -1.20 18.04 11.52
C ALA A 148 -0.03 17.14 11.94
N GLY A 149 0.14 16.92 13.26
CA GLY A 149 1.21 16.03 13.75
C GLY A 149 1.06 14.60 13.25
N TRP A 150 -0.16 14.07 13.32
CA TRP A 150 -0.49 12.72 12.83
C TRP A 150 -0.44 12.63 11.30
N SER A 151 -0.89 13.67 10.58
CA SER A 151 -0.78 13.78 9.13
C SER A 151 0.68 13.75 8.66
N LYS A 152 1.57 14.48 9.34
CA LYS A 152 3.01 14.49 9.06
C LYS A 152 3.64 13.13 9.33
N LEU A 153 3.35 12.52 10.48
CA LEU A 153 3.86 11.19 10.82
C LEU A 153 3.41 10.15 9.78
N ARG A 154 2.14 10.16 9.40
CA ARG A 154 1.57 9.33 8.32
C ARG A 154 2.31 9.53 7.00
N TYR A 155 2.55 10.79 6.62
CA TYR A 155 3.26 11.13 5.38
C TYR A 155 4.70 10.59 5.40
N VAL A 156 5.43 10.79 6.49
CA VAL A 156 6.81 10.30 6.65
C VAL A 156 6.85 8.78 6.59
N LEU A 157 6.03 8.10 7.38
CA LEU A 157 5.95 6.64 7.42
C LEU A 157 5.56 6.05 6.06
N GLY A 158 4.58 6.65 5.38
CA GLY A 158 4.18 6.25 4.03
C GLY A 158 5.27 6.48 2.99
N THR A 159 6.00 7.60 3.07
CA THR A 159 7.07 7.91 2.12
C THR A 159 8.27 6.98 2.29
N PHE A 160 8.69 6.74 3.54
CA PHE A 160 9.77 5.81 3.82
C PHE A 160 9.38 4.36 3.50
N GLY A 161 8.24 3.91 4.03
CA GLY A 161 7.79 2.53 3.87
C GLY A 161 7.31 2.19 2.47
N GLY A 162 6.79 3.18 1.74
CA GLY A 162 6.14 2.99 0.46
C GLY A 162 6.98 3.37 -0.76
N VAL A 163 8.03 4.17 -0.58
CA VAL A 163 8.84 4.68 -1.71
C VAL A 163 10.32 4.56 -1.44
N ILE A 164 10.85 5.22 -0.41
CA ILE A 164 12.30 5.36 -0.21
C ILE A 164 12.96 4.00 0.05
N LEU A 165 12.46 3.24 1.03
CA LEU A 165 13.07 1.97 1.42
C LEU A 165 12.87 0.86 0.37
N PRO A 166 11.70 0.71 -0.28
CA PRO A 166 11.55 -0.21 -1.42
C PRO A 166 12.49 0.10 -2.59
N LEU A 167 12.64 1.38 -2.96
CA LEU A 167 13.59 1.78 -3.99
C LEU A 167 15.04 1.55 -3.55
N GLY A 168 15.35 1.80 -2.28
CA GLY A 168 16.65 1.50 -1.69
C GLY A 168 16.99 0.00 -1.78
N ALA A 169 16.03 -0.88 -1.45
CA ALA A 169 16.19 -2.33 -1.59
C ALA A 169 16.48 -2.72 -3.05
N GLN A 170 15.79 -2.12 -4.01
CA GLN A 170 16.03 -2.35 -5.43
C GLN A 170 17.40 -1.83 -5.88
N LEU A 171 17.82 -0.65 -5.43
CA LEU A 171 19.14 -0.09 -5.76
C LEU A 171 20.27 -0.95 -5.21
N LEU A 172 20.14 -1.47 -3.98
CA LEU A 172 21.13 -2.40 -3.42
C LEU A 172 21.16 -3.73 -4.17
N ALA A 173 20.01 -4.28 -4.58
CA ALA A 173 19.96 -5.58 -5.24
C ALA A 173 20.35 -5.54 -6.73
N GLY A 174 19.96 -4.49 -7.46
CA GLY A 174 20.16 -4.34 -8.90
C GLY A 174 21.32 -3.42 -9.27
N GLY A 175 21.81 -2.60 -8.33
CA GLY A 175 22.73 -1.52 -8.61
C GLY A 175 22.06 -0.35 -9.34
N ALA A 176 22.83 0.70 -9.57
CA ALA A 176 22.50 1.83 -10.44
C ALA A 176 23.73 2.20 -11.26
N LYS A 177 23.58 3.16 -12.18
CA LYS A 177 24.65 3.63 -13.10
C LYS A 177 26.02 3.84 -12.41
N ASN A 178 26.03 4.26 -11.14
CA ASN A 178 27.25 4.51 -10.36
C ASN A 178 27.28 3.77 -9.01
N ILE A 179 26.37 2.83 -8.76
CA ILE A 179 26.28 2.10 -7.49
C ILE A 179 26.29 0.61 -7.84
N PRO A 180 27.38 -0.13 -7.53
CA PRO A 180 27.40 -1.56 -7.79
C PRO A 180 26.34 -2.27 -6.94
N ALA A 181 25.75 -3.32 -7.51
CA ALA A 181 24.84 -4.18 -6.77
C ALA A 181 25.59 -4.86 -5.61
N VAL A 182 24.96 -4.93 -4.45
CA VAL A 182 25.45 -5.70 -3.31
C VAL A 182 25.38 -7.18 -3.67
N VAL A 183 26.46 -7.90 -3.35
CA VAL A 183 26.56 -9.35 -3.61
C VAL A 183 25.70 -10.14 -2.62
N ASP A 184 25.66 -9.68 -1.36
CA ASP A 184 24.81 -10.23 -0.30
C ASP A 184 23.33 -9.84 -0.51
N ALA A 185 22.46 -10.84 -0.43
CA ALA A 185 21.02 -10.69 -0.55
C ALA A 185 20.35 -10.24 0.77
N GLY A 186 21.07 -10.27 1.90
CA GLY A 186 20.59 -9.86 3.22
C GLY A 186 20.19 -8.36 3.30
N PRO A 187 21.07 -7.41 2.94
CA PRO A 187 20.78 -5.98 3.06
C PRO A 187 19.52 -5.50 2.29
N PRO A 188 19.28 -5.92 1.04
CA PRO A 188 18.00 -5.64 0.36
C PRO A 188 16.78 -6.18 1.11
N ALA A 189 16.88 -7.38 1.70
CA ALA A 189 15.77 -7.97 2.46
C ALA A 189 15.50 -7.22 3.78
N VAL A 190 16.55 -6.76 4.47
CA VAL A 190 16.41 -5.90 5.66
C VAL A 190 15.71 -4.58 5.31
N LEU A 191 16.07 -3.96 4.19
CA LEU A 191 15.38 -2.75 3.73
C LEU A 191 13.91 -3.00 3.38
N ALA A 192 13.58 -4.14 2.75
CA ALA A 192 12.20 -4.51 2.50
C ALA A 192 11.40 -4.68 3.81
N VAL A 193 12.00 -5.32 4.83
CA VAL A 193 11.36 -5.48 6.16
C VAL A 193 11.15 -4.12 6.82
N ALA A 194 12.19 -3.27 6.85
CA ALA A 194 12.09 -1.92 7.40
C ALA A 194 11.03 -1.08 6.66
N ALA A 195 10.89 -1.27 5.34
CA ALA A 195 9.86 -0.64 4.55
C ALA A 195 8.46 -1.02 5.05
N LEU A 196 8.20 -2.32 5.26
CA LEU A 196 6.90 -2.78 5.76
C LEU A 196 6.62 -2.29 7.18
N VAL A 197 7.62 -2.26 8.06
CA VAL A 197 7.52 -1.73 9.44
C VAL A 197 7.14 -0.25 9.44
N CYS A 198 7.59 0.53 8.47
CA CYS A 198 7.15 1.93 8.31
C CYS A 198 5.77 2.01 7.65
N LEU A 199 5.51 1.19 6.64
CA LEU A 199 4.31 1.28 5.80
C LEU A 199 3.04 0.92 6.57
N VAL A 200 3.06 -0.17 7.35
CA VAL A 200 1.86 -0.66 8.07
C VAL A 200 1.32 0.41 9.04
N PRO A 201 2.11 1.00 9.95
CA PRO A 201 1.61 2.05 10.83
C PRO A 201 1.17 3.30 10.05
N GLY A 202 1.86 3.68 8.97
CA GLY A 202 1.48 4.81 8.13
C GLY A 202 0.10 4.63 7.47
N GLU A 203 -0.20 3.44 7.00
CA GLU A 203 -1.48 3.07 6.39
C GLU A 203 -2.62 2.96 7.43
N LEU A 204 -2.31 2.48 8.63
CA LEU A 204 -3.26 2.46 9.74
C LEU A 204 -3.59 3.88 10.23
N LEU A 205 -2.58 4.74 10.36
CA LEU A 205 -2.74 6.16 10.69
C LEU A 205 -3.58 6.88 9.64
N GLU A 206 -3.38 6.59 8.36
CA GLU A 206 -4.20 7.15 7.28
C GLU A 206 -5.69 6.84 7.48
N ARG A 207 -6.01 5.58 7.77
CA ARG A 207 -7.40 5.14 7.98
C ARG A 207 -8.01 5.79 9.21
N TRP A 208 -7.23 5.90 10.27
CA TRP A 208 -7.65 6.59 11.48
C TRP A 208 -7.91 8.08 11.23
N LEU A 209 -7.03 8.76 10.50
CA LEU A 209 -7.19 10.16 10.10
C LEU A 209 -8.45 10.34 9.26
N PHE A 210 -8.68 9.47 8.28
CA PHE A 210 -9.87 9.51 7.43
C PHE A 210 -11.17 9.36 8.23
N TRP A 211 -11.18 8.48 9.24
CA TRP A 211 -12.32 8.34 10.15
C TRP A 211 -12.51 9.58 11.03
N ARG A 212 -11.43 10.15 11.57
CA ARG A 212 -11.49 11.35 12.42
C ARG A 212 -11.98 12.57 11.66
N THR A 213 -11.57 12.72 10.41
CA THR A 213 -12.00 13.88 9.61
C THR A 213 -13.48 13.84 9.24
N GLY A 214 -14.06 12.64 9.21
CA GLY A 214 -15.44 12.43 8.84
C GLY A 214 -16.44 12.36 10.01
N GLY A 215 -15.98 12.44 11.26
CA GLY A 215 -16.82 12.38 12.46
C GLY A 215 -17.17 13.73 13.08
N ALA A 216 -16.69 14.84 12.53
CA ALA A 216 -16.84 16.18 13.11
C ALA A 216 -18.22 16.84 12.88
N THR A 217 -19.20 16.11 12.32
CA THR A 217 -20.55 16.62 12.01
C THR A 217 -21.65 16.19 12.99
N ILE A 218 -21.30 15.78 14.21
CA ILE A 218 -22.30 15.61 15.28
C ILE A 218 -21.89 16.45 16.50
N SER A 219 -22.21 17.74 16.46
CA SER A 219 -22.46 18.52 17.66
C SER A 219 -23.95 18.84 17.66
N PRO A 220 -24.76 18.31 18.59
CA PRO A 220 -26.10 18.83 18.80
C PRO A 220 -25.95 20.21 19.43
N SER A 221 -26.29 21.25 18.66
CA SER A 221 -26.72 22.53 19.22
C SER A 221 -28.15 22.40 19.74
#